data_AF-A0A9E1GN44-F1
#
_entry.id   AF-A0A9E1GN44-F1
#
_cell.length_a   1.000
_cell.length_b   1.000
_cell.length_c   1.000
_cell.angle_alpha   90.00
_cell.angle_beta   90.00
_cell.angle_gamma   90.00
#
_symmetry.space_group_name_H-M   'P 1'
#
loop_
_entity.id
_entity.type
_entity.pdbx_description
1 polymer ?
#
loop_
_entity_poly.entity_id
_entity_poly.type
_entity_poly.pdbx_seq_one_letter_code
_entity_poly.pdbx_strand_id
1 'polypeptide(L)'
;MATKPTRFAQMGDTTEKVKAYTGIPKQLVVDTSKWKIHLMDGSTPGGYEVAMVADVTAGLAQKVDTAELETALKELIVEFGGTVPQ
;
A
#
# COMPACT_ATOMS: atom_id res chain seq x y z
N MET A 1 -11.44 31.06 15.40
CA MET A 1 -10.05 31.09 14.87
C MET A 1 -10.07 30.31 13.56
N ALA A 2 -9.90 30.97 12.41
CA ALA A 2 -9.65 30.24 11.17
C ALA A 2 -8.22 29.69 11.24
N THR A 3 -8.06 28.38 11.43
CA THR A 3 -6.76 27.73 11.34
C THR A 3 -6.24 27.95 9.93
N LYS A 4 -5.19 28.77 9.82
CA LYS A 4 -4.45 29.02 8.58
C LYS A 4 -4.23 27.68 7.86
N PRO A 5 -4.63 27.51 6.58
CA PRO A 5 -4.45 26.23 5.90
C PRO A 5 -2.97 25.83 6.00
N THR A 6 -2.75 24.61 6.47
CA THR A 6 -1.41 24.03 6.65
C THR A 6 -0.69 24.12 5.31
N ARG A 7 0.32 24.98 5.22
CA ARG A 7 1.05 25.21 3.96
C ARG A 7 1.79 23.91 3.62
N PHE A 8 1.48 23.32 2.47
CA PHE A 8 2.30 22.27 1.83
C PHE A 8 3.59 22.91 1.30
N ALA A 9 4.49 23.37 2.18
CA ALA A 9 5.75 23.97 1.75
C ALA A 9 6.89 22.99 2.04
N GLN A 10 7.40 22.35 0.98
CA GLN A 10 8.60 21.52 0.95
C GLN A 10 8.58 20.31 1.90
N MET A 11 7.90 19.23 1.51
CA MET A 11 7.94 17.95 2.26
C MET A 11 8.24 16.77 1.34
N GLY A 12 9.00 17.00 0.27
CA GLY A 12 9.47 15.96 -0.62
C GLY A 12 10.93 15.62 -0.33
N ASP A 13 11.27 14.35 -0.04
CA ASP A 13 12.67 13.90 0.02
C ASP A 13 12.82 12.45 -0.44
N THR A 14 14.05 11.96 -0.53
CA THR A 14 14.33 10.58 -0.97
C THR A 14 13.79 9.55 0.02
N THR A 15 13.53 8.32 -0.45
CA THR A 15 13.06 7.22 0.42
C THR A 15 13.88 7.06 1.69
N GLU A 16 15.21 7.14 1.59
CA GLU A 16 16.10 6.95 2.73
C GLU A 16 15.92 8.02 3.80
N LYS A 17 15.72 9.27 3.39
CA LYS A 17 15.52 10.38 4.30
C LYS A 17 14.10 10.42 4.85
N VAL A 18 13.10 10.10 4.03
CA VAL A 18 11.72 9.94 4.50
C VAL A 18 11.66 8.84 5.56
N LYS A 19 12.30 7.69 5.34
CA LYS A 19 12.35 6.57 6.29
C LYS A 19 12.92 6.95 7.66
N ALA A 20 13.88 7.87 7.72
CA ALA A 20 14.48 8.34 8.97
C ALA A 20 13.71 9.50 9.62
N TYR A 21 12.86 10.20 8.86
CA TYR A 21 12.16 11.39 9.31
C TYR A 21 10.93 11.06 10.17
N THR A 22 10.81 11.69 11.33
CA THR A 22 9.57 11.68 12.14
C THR A 22 8.94 13.05 12.05
N GLY A 23 7.85 13.15 11.29
CA GLY A 23 7.11 14.40 11.09
C GLY A 23 6.08 14.65 12.18
N ILE A 24 5.45 15.82 12.17
CA ILE A 24 4.41 16.17 13.14
C ILE A 24 3.09 15.44 12.81
N PRO A 25 2.19 15.25 13.79
CA PRO A 25 0.90 14.61 13.52
C PRO A 25 0.11 15.30 12.41
N LYS A 26 -0.45 14.48 11.49
CA LYS A 26 -1.26 14.91 10.33
C LYS A 26 -0.48 15.65 9.24
N GLN A 27 0.84 15.54 9.24
CA GLN A 27 1.69 16.02 8.16
C GLN A 27 1.67 15.03 6.98
N LEU A 28 1.63 15.56 5.76
CA LEU A 28 1.79 14.77 4.52
C LEU A 28 3.16 15.05 3.92
N VAL A 29 3.91 13.99 3.65
CA VAL A 29 5.27 14.00 3.08
C VAL A 29 5.24 13.24 1.77
N VAL A 30 6.00 13.67 0.76
CA VAL A 30 6.16 12.97 -0.51
C VAL A 30 7.52 12.28 -0.51
N ASP A 31 7.55 10.96 -0.72
CA ASP A 31 8.76 10.27 -1.14
C ASP A 31 8.98 10.53 -2.62
N THR A 32 10.01 11.31 -2.96
CA THR A 32 10.30 11.73 -4.34
C THR A 32 11.00 10.64 -5.15
N SER A 33 11.58 9.63 -4.49
CA SER A 33 12.20 8.49 -5.17
C SER A 33 11.15 7.51 -5.66
N LYS A 34 10.07 7.30 -4.90
CA LYS A 34 8.99 6.35 -5.25
C LYS A 34 7.70 7.01 -5.73
N TRP A 35 7.59 8.33 -5.64
CA TRP A 35 6.37 9.08 -5.89
C TRP A 35 5.19 8.62 -5.03
N LYS A 36 5.46 8.43 -3.72
CA LYS A 36 4.46 8.00 -2.73
C LYS A 36 4.19 9.10 -1.72
N ILE A 37 3.00 9.08 -1.13
CA ILE A 37 2.65 9.97 -0.02
C ILE A 37 2.83 9.21 1.27
N HIS A 38 3.39 9.85 2.29
CA HIS A 38 3.51 9.37 3.65
C HIS A 38 2.68 10.24 4.59
N LEU A 39 1.85 9.61 5.42
CA LEU A 39 1.12 10.26 6.51
C LEU A 39 1.90 10.14 7.82
N MET A 40 2.25 11.27 8.42
CA MET A 40 3.02 11.30 9.67
C MET A 40 2.09 11.38 10.89
N ASP A 41 2.46 10.68 11.95
CA ASP A 41 1.70 10.58 13.20
C ASP A 41 2.36 11.29 14.40
N GLY A 42 3.59 11.81 14.26
CA GLY A 42 4.33 12.42 15.37
C GLY A 42 5.32 11.49 16.08
N SER A 43 5.31 10.19 15.78
CA SER A 43 6.05 9.20 16.57
C SER A 43 6.76 8.13 15.74
N THR A 44 6.27 7.84 14.55
CA THR A 44 6.77 6.76 13.69
C THR A 44 7.75 7.33 12.65
N PRO A 45 9.03 6.93 12.66
CA PRO A 45 9.95 7.26 11.57
C PRO A 45 9.42 6.73 10.23
N GLY A 46 9.40 7.59 9.22
CA GLY A 46 8.83 7.28 7.90
C GLY A 46 7.30 7.39 7.82
N GLY A 47 6.59 7.52 8.94
CA GLY A 47 5.13 7.53 8.96
C GLY A 47 4.53 6.31 8.24
N TYR A 48 3.36 6.52 7.64
CA TYR A 48 2.63 5.48 6.90
C TYR A 48 2.58 5.81 5.41
N GLU A 49 3.11 4.91 4.57
CA GLU A 49 2.99 5.01 3.11
C GLU A 49 1.51 4.82 2.70
N VAL A 50 1.01 5.74 1.87
CA VAL A 50 -0.35 5.72 1.34
C VAL A 50 -0.36 4.95 0.02
N ALA A 51 -1.13 3.88 -0.04
CA ALA A 51 -1.35 3.12 -1.26
C ALA A 51 -2.18 3.92 -2.28
N MET A 52 -1.72 3.95 -3.52
CA MET A 52 -2.45 4.46 -4.66
C MET A 52 -3.36 3.36 -5.22
N VAL A 53 -4.38 3.76 -6.01
CA VAL A 53 -5.31 2.81 -6.65
C VAL A 53 -4.56 1.73 -7.44
N ALA A 54 -3.47 2.08 -8.13
CA ALA A 54 -2.65 1.13 -8.87
C ALA A 54 -2.03 0.04 -7.98
N ASP A 55 -1.56 0.40 -6.77
CA ASP A 55 -0.98 -0.57 -5.82
C ASP A 55 -2.04 -1.54 -5.31
N VAL A 56 -3.24 -1.01 -5.02
CA VAL A 56 -4.37 -1.81 -4.58
C VAL A 56 -4.81 -2.77 -5.68
N THR A 57 -4.92 -2.30 -6.92
CA THR A 57 -5.28 -3.14 -8.08
C THR A 57 -4.24 -4.23 -8.33
N ALA A 58 -2.95 -3.90 -8.27
CA ALA A 58 -1.88 -4.88 -8.42
C ALA A 58 -1.88 -5.93 -7.30
N GLY A 59 -2.05 -5.49 -6.04
CA GLY A 59 -2.16 -6.40 -4.90
C GLY A 59 -3.42 -7.27 -4.93
N LEU A 60 -4.54 -6.76 -5.43
CA LEU A 60 -5.74 -7.55 -5.68
C LEU A 60 -5.51 -8.58 -6.78
N ALA A 61 -4.91 -8.19 -7.91
CA ALA A 61 -4.58 -9.11 -8.98
C ALA A 61 -3.67 -10.25 -8.50
N GLN A 62 -2.71 -9.97 -7.62
CA GLN A 62 -1.84 -10.99 -7.03
C GLN A 62 -2.61 -11.94 -6.08
N LYS A 63 -3.58 -11.44 -5.32
CA LYS A 63 -4.42 -12.30 -4.44
C LYS A 63 -5.48 -13.09 -5.20
N VAL A 64 -5.90 -12.57 -6.34
CA VAL A 64 -6.80 -13.24 -7.28
C VAL A 64 -6.01 -14.11 -8.26
N ASP A 65 -4.67 -14.05 -8.24
CA ASP A 65 -3.81 -14.90 -9.08
C ASP A 65 -4.15 -16.35 -8.77
N THR A 66 -4.93 -16.89 -9.68
CA THR A 66 -5.91 -17.92 -9.43
C THR A 66 -5.25 -19.27 -9.27
N ALA A 67 -3.94 -19.39 -9.47
CA ALA A 67 -3.25 -20.66 -9.53
C ALA A 67 -3.42 -21.50 -8.24
N GLU A 68 -3.31 -20.88 -7.06
CA GLU A 68 -3.52 -21.59 -5.78
C GLU A 68 -5.00 -21.93 -5.55
N LEU A 69 -5.91 -21.02 -5.90
CA LEU A 69 -7.36 -21.21 -5.80
C LEU A 69 -7.88 -22.26 -6.79
N GLU A 70 -7.35 -22.27 -8.01
CA GLU A 70 -7.60 -23.25 -9.05
C GLU A 70 -7.06 -24.61 -8.66
N THR A 71 -5.85 -24.65 -8.07
CA THR A 71 -5.28 -25.91 -7.57
C THR A 71 -6.15 -26.46 -6.44
N ALA A 72 -6.49 -25.65 -5.44
CA ALA A 72 -7.37 -26.06 -4.33
C ALA A 72 -8.76 -26.49 -4.82
N LEU A 73 -9.33 -25.81 -5.82
CA LEU A 73 -10.61 -26.17 -6.39
C LEU A 73 -10.54 -27.49 -7.18
N LYS A 74 -9.46 -27.71 -7.93
CA LYS A 74 -9.22 -28.98 -8.65
C LYS A 74 -9.07 -30.15 -7.69
N GLU A 75 -8.32 -29.97 -6.60
CA GLU A 75 -8.16 -30.98 -5.55
C GLU A 75 -9.51 -31.32 -4.90
N LEU A 76 -10.32 -30.31 -4.57
CA LEU A 76 -11.66 -30.50 -4.01
C LEU A 76 -12.59 -31.27 -4.95
N ILE A 77 -12.60 -30.93 -6.25
CA ILE A 77 -13.41 -31.63 -7.25
C ILE A 77 -13.06 -33.13 -7.28
N VAL A 78 -11.77 -33.46 -7.23
CA VAL A 78 -11.29 -34.86 -7.22
C VAL A 78 -11.64 -35.56 -5.90
N GLU A 79 -11.50 -34.90 -4.75
CA GLU A 79 -11.83 -35.46 -3.43
C GLU A 79 -13.30 -35.90 -3.35
N PHE A 80 -14.22 -35.15 -3.98
CA PHE A 80 -15.63 -35.49 -4.07
C PHE A 80 -15.99 -36.40 -5.27
N GLY A 81 -15.00 -36.93 -5.98
CA GLY A 81 -15.19 -37.89 -7.08
C GLY A 81 -15.64 -37.28 -8.41
N GLY A 82 -15.52 -35.97 -8.58
CA GLY A 82 -15.76 -35.27 -9.84
C GLY A 82 -14.55 -35.29 -10.79
N THR A 83 -14.77 -34.91 -12.04
CA THR A 83 -13.73 -34.73 -13.05
C THR A 83 -13.46 -33.24 -13.30
N VAL A 84 -12.20 -32.84 -13.27
CA VAL A 84 -11.77 -31.47 -13.58
C VAL A 84 -12.08 -31.15 -15.05
N PRO A 85 -12.85 -30.10 -15.36
CA PRO A 85 -13.09 -29.64 -16.73
C PRO A 85 -11.78 -29.21 -17.40
N GLN A 86 -11.62 -29.51 -18.69
CA GLN A 86 -10.48 -29.03 -19.50
C GLN A 86 -10.64 -27.57 -19.92
#